data_AF-A0A2V4HP29-F1
#
_entry.id   AF-A0A2V4HP29-F1
#
_cell.length_a   1.000
_cell.length_b   1.000
_cell.length_c   1.000
_cell.angle_alpha   90.00
_cell.angle_beta   90.00
_cell.angle_gamma   90.00
#
_symmetry.space_group_name_H-M   'P 1'
#
loop_
_entity.id
_entity.type
_entity.pdbx_description
1 polymer ?
#
loop_
_entity_poly.entity_id
_entity_poly.type
_entity_poly.pdbx_seq_one_letter_code
_entity_poly.pdbx_strand_id
1 'polypeptide(L)'
;MHTDLWNHALALYARPGVEAACLELQALGGDVCLLLCATWLQARGVAVLDERAQALRAVAEPWQREVIAPLRSLRQQWRTAAQADAQLGLLRERLKGLELQAEKALLERLQEHARQWSADSHAPTDDWLARLAPDQTHHNDALVQLRVAAAALQDAEDGA
;
A
#
# COMPACT_ATOMS: atom_id res chain seq x y z
N MET A 1 11.43 -14.43 -2.31
CA MET A 1 10.45 -14.52 -1.21
C MET A 1 10.72 -13.44 -0.17
N HIS A 2 10.09 -12.28 -0.34
CA HIS A 2 9.97 -11.31 0.75
C HIS A 2 9.11 -11.88 1.88
N THR A 3 9.75 -12.28 2.98
CA THR A 3 9.08 -12.91 4.12
C THR A 3 8.17 -11.94 4.89
N ASP A 4 8.32 -10.63 4.69
CA ASP A 4 7.49 -9.59 5.28
C ASP A 4 6.88 -8.67 4.21
N LEU A 5 5.71 -8.13 4.54
CA LEU A 5 4.96 -7.18 3.73
C LEU A 5 5.73 -5.87 3.52
N TRP A 6 6.56 -5.48 4.49
CA TRP A 6 7.39 -4.28 4.37
C TRP A 6 8.45 -4.40 3.25
N ASN A 7 9.21 -5.50 3.20
CA ASN A 7 10.19 -5.66 2.13
C ASN A 7 9.51 -5.90 0.78
N HIS A 8 8.36 -6.59 0.76
CA HIS A 8 7.54 -6.67 -0.46
C HIS A 8 7.13 -5.28 -0.96
N ALA A 9 6.62 -4.42 -0.06
CA ALA A 9 6.27 -3.06 -0.38
C ALA A 9 7.46 -2.26 -0.92
N LEU A 10 8.64 -2.38 -0.30
CA LEU A 10 9.86 -1.71 -0.77
C LEU A 10 10.29 -2.20 -2.16
N ALA A 11 10.29 -3.51 -2.39
CA ALA A 11 10.68 -4.09 -3.67
C ALA A 11 9.71 -3.70 -4.79
N LEU A 12 8.41 -3.72 -4.51
CA LEU A 12 7.39 -3.28 -5.44
C LEU A 12 7.50 -1.78 -5.72
N TYR A 13 7.70 -0.95 -4.69
CA TYR A 13 7.82 0.50 -4.87
C TYR A 13 9.07 0.91 -5.66
N ALA A 14 10.14 0.09 -5.63
CA ALA A 14 11.33 0.29 -6.44
C ALA A 14 11.12 -0.02 -7.94
N ARG A 15 10.00 -0.64 -8.32
CA ARG A 15 9.68 -0.92 -9.72
C ARG A 15 9.33 0.37 -10.48
N PRO A 16 9.77 0.51 -11.75
CA PRO A 16 9.40 1.66 -12.56
C PRO A 16 7.88 1.85 -12.66
N GLY A 17 7.42 3.09 -12.45
CA GLY A 17 6.01 3.47 -12.56
C GLY A 17 5.16 3.22 -11.31
N VAL A 18 5.62 2.40 -10.34
CA VAL A 18 4.81 2.08 -9.15
C VAL A 18 4.58 3.30 -8.26
N GLU A 19 5.60 4.11 -8.01
CA GLU A 19 5.43 5.36 -7.24
C GLU A 19 4.35 6.25 -7.85
N ALA A 20 4.40 6.47 -9.16
CA ALA A 20 3.42 7.30 -9.86
C ALA A 20 2.00 6.71 -9.77
N ALA A 21 1.87 5.40 -9.98
CA ALA A 21 0.60 4.70 -9.86
C ALA A 21 0.02 4.80 -8.44
N CYS A 22 0.82 4.57 -7.41
CA CYS A 22 0.39 4.70 -6.01
C CYS A 22 -0.07 6.13 -5.69
N LEU A 23 0.62 7.15 -6.19
CA LEU A 23 0.24 8.55 -5.98
C LEU A 23 -1.09 8.90 -6.65
N GLU A 24 -1.33 8.38 -7.87
CA GLU A 24 -2.60 8.57 -8.58
C GLU A 24 -3.76 7.87 -7.85
N LEU A 25 -3.57 6.61 -7.46
CA LEU A 25 -4.56 5.86 -6.68
C LEU A 25 -4.85 6.54 -5.34
N GLN A 26 -3.83 7.09 -4.68
CA GLN A 26 -4.00 7.86 -3.45
C GLN A 26 -4.82 9.14 -3.67
N ALA A 27 -4.61 9.85 -4.79
CA ALA A 27 -5.38 11.03 -5.14
C ALA A 27 -6.87 10.71 -5.38
N LEU A 28 -7.18 9.48 -5.80
CA LEU A 28 -8.52 8.94 -5.96
C LEU A 28 -9.10 8.33 -4.66
N GLY A 29 -8.43 8.52 -3.52
CA GLY A 29 -8.88 8.04 -2.21
C GLY A 29 -8.46 6.61 -1.88
N GLY A 30 -7.56 6.02 -2.67
CA GLY A 30 -6.98 4.71 -2.40
C GLY A 30 -6.03 4.74 -1.19
N ASP A 31 -6.10 3.70 -0.36
CA ASP A 31 -5.11 3.47 0.69
C ASP A 31 -3.95 2.66 0.11
N VAL A 32 -2.81 3.33 -0.09
CA VAL A 32 -1.60 2.72 -0.65
C VAL A 32 -1.13 1.53 0.20
N CYS A 33 -1.23 1.58 1.53
CA CYS A 33 -0.81 0.48 2.40
C CYS A 33 -1.71 -0.76 2.19
N LEU A 34 -3.02 -0.56 2.03
CA LEU A 34 -3.95 -1.64 1.69
C LEU A 34 -3.68 -2.21 0.31
N LEU A 35 -3.39 -1.36 -0.69
CA LEU A 35 -3.10 -1.81 -2.06
C LEU A 35 -1.78 -2.60 -2.12
N LEU A 36 -0.75 -2.17 -1.39
CA LEU A 36 0.50 -2.93 -1.28
C LEU A 36 0.26 -4.28 -0.57
N CYS A 37 -0.55 -4.30 0.50
CA CYS A 37 -0.99 -5.53 1.16
C CYS A 37 -1.73 -6.47 0.19
N ALA A 38 -2.60 -5.92 -0.65
CA ALA A 38 -3.32 -6.67 -1.68
C ALA A 38 -2.37 -7.44 -2.60
N THR A 39 -1.33 -6.76 -3.12
CA THR A 39 -0.34 -7.40 -4.00
C THR A 39 0.46 -8.50 -3.31
N TRP A 40 0.75 -8.33 -2.01
CA TRP A 40 1.47 -9.31 -1.21
C TRP A 40 0.61 -10.55 -0.92
N LEU A 41 -0.68 -10.37 -0.62
CA LEU A 41 -1.63 -11.48 -0.43
C LEU A 41 -1.86 -12.24 -1.73
N GLN A 42 -1.90 -11.53 -2.86
CA GLN A 42 -1.95 -12.12 -4.19
C GLN A 42 -0.71 -13.00 -4.44
N ALA A 43 0.50 -12.49 -4.13
CA ALA A 43 1.76 -13.24 -4.27
C ALA A 43 1.77 -14.52 -3.42
N ARG A 44 1.18 -14.45 -2.22
CA ARG A 44 1.08 -15.59 -1.30
C ARG A 44 -0.02 -16.59 -1.67
N GLY A 45 -0.78 -16.36 -2.74
CA GLY A 45 -1.89 -17.23 -3.15
C GLY A 45 -3.03 -17.29 -2.12
N VAL A 46 -3.18 -16.26 -1.28
CA VAL A 46 -4.23 -16.21 -0.26
C VAL A 46 -5.57 -15.98 -0.94
N ALA A 47 -6.56 -16.82 -0.63
CA ALA A 47 -7.92 -16.65 -1.16
C ALA A 47 -8.54 -15.29 -0.79
N VAL A 48 -9.12 -14.62 -1.78
CA VAL A 48 -9.94 -13.42 -1.57
C VAL A 48 -11.26 -13.85 -0.94
N LEU A 49 -11.51 -13.39 0.28
CA LEU A 49 -12.79 -13.56 0.97
C LEU A 49 -13.27 -12.20 1.46
N ASP A 50 -14.56 -11.95 1.36
CA ASP A 50 -15.18 -10.68 1.77
C ASP A 50 -14.88 -10.34 3.22
N GLU A 51 -14.94 -11.34 4.10
CA GLU A 51 -14.61 -11.22 5.52
C GLU A 51 -13.16 -10.77 5.73
N ARG A 52 -12.21 -11.31 4.95
CA ARG A 52 -10.79 -10.94 5.03
C ARG A 52 -10.56 -9.52 4.52
N ALA A 53 -11.19 -9.15 3.40
CA ALA A 53 -11.11 -7.79 2.87
C ALA A 53 -11.69 -6.76 3.86
N GLN A 54 -12.82 -7.07 4.48
CA GLN A 54 -13.42 -6.24 5.53
C GLN A 54 -12.51 -6.14 6.76
N ALA A 55 -11.88 -7.24 7.16
CA ALA A 55 -10.96 -7.26 8.30
C ALA A 55 -9.72 -6.39 8.06
N LEU A 56 -9.13 -6.41 6.86
CA LEU A 56 -8.02 -5.51 6.50
C LEU A 56 -8.44 -4.04 6.56
N ARG A 57 -9.62 -3.71 6.01
CA ARG A 57 -10.15 -2.33 6.08
C ARG A 57 -10.37 -1.88 7.52
N ALA A 58 -10.91 -2.74 8.38
CA ALA A 58 -11.13 -2.42 9.79
C ALA A 58 -9.82 -2.16 10.55
N VAL A 59 -8.72 -2.83 10.16
CA VAL A 59 -7.38 -2.56 10.71
C VAL A 59 -6.81 -1.24 10.18
N ALA A 60 -6.97 -0.97 8.88
CA ALA A 60 -6.36 0.19 8.24
C ALA A 60 -7.09 1.50 8.50
N GLU A 61 -8.41 1.52 8.42
CA GLU A 61 -9.21 2.76 8.38
C GLU A 61 -8.96 3.68 9.59
N PRO A 62 -8.97 3.21 10.86
CA PRO A 62 -8.75 4.11 11.99
C PRO A 62 -7.33 4.71 11.97
N TRP A 63 -6.32 3.90 11.65
CA TRP A 63 -4.93 4.33 11.61
C TRP A 63 -4.66 5.29 10.44
N GLN A 64 -5.25 5.00 9.29
CA GLN A 64 -5.17 5.87 8.12
C GLN A 64 -5.79 7.24 8.42
N ARG A 65 -6.97 7.26 9.04
CA ARG A 65 -7.71 8.49 9.37
C ARG A 65 -7.06 9.32 10.47
N GLU A 66 -6.58 8.68 11.53
CA GLU A 66 -6.16 9.36 12.76
C GLU A 66 -4.67 9.64 12.82
N VAL A 67 -3.85 8.90 12.05
CA VAL A 67 -2.40 9.01 12.09
C VAL A 67 -1.83 9.43 10.74
N ILE A 68 -2.04 8.63 9.69
CA ILE A 68 -1.35 8.87 8.40
C ILE A 68 -1.92 10.10 7.68
N ALA A 69 -3.24 10.22 7.57
CA ALA A 69 -3.87 11.32 6.83
C ALA A 69 -3.55 12.71 7.45
N PRO A 70 -3.56 12.91 8.78
CA PRO A 70 -3.13 14.17 9.39
C PRO A 70 -1.66 14.51 9.11
N LEU A 71 -0.75 13.53 9.23
CA LEU A 71 0.68 13.73 8.95
C LEU A 71 0.91 14.13 7.49
N ARG A 72 0.27 13.41 6.57
CA ARG A 72 0.33 13.65 5.13
C ARG A 72 -0.23 15.01 4.76
N SER A 73 -1.40 15.36 5.29
CA SER A 73 -2.06 16.65 5.07
C SER A 73 -1.16 17.80 5.53
N LEU A 74 -0.61 17.71 6.74
CA LEU A 74 0.29 18.74 7.27
C LEU A 74 1.57 18.87 6.42
N ARG A 75 2.17 17.76 6.00
CA ARG A 75 3.36 17.76 5.13
C ARG A 75 3.08 18.39 3.76
N GLN A 76 1.89 18.14 3.20
CA GLN A 76 1.46 18.73 1.93
C GLN A 76 1.20 20.22 2.06
N GLN A 77 0.52 20.66 3.13
CA GLN A 77 0.26 22.08 3.41
C GLN A 77 1.55 22.89 3.52
N TRP A 78 2.59 22.32 4.12
CA TRP A 78 3.89 23.00 4.28
C TRP A 78 4.74 23.06 3.01
N ARG A 79 4.35 22.39 1.92
CA ARG A 79 5.18 22.23 0.71
C ARG A 79 5.68 23.55 0.13
N THR A 80 4.82 24.56 0.02
CA THR A 80 5.18 25.87 -0.55
C THR A 80 5.96 26.73 0.45
N ALA A 81 5.49 26.81 1.69
CA ALA A 81 6.13 27.62 2.74
C ALA A 81 7.56 27.13 3.07
N ALA A 82 7.79 25.81 3.03
CA ALA A 82 9.11 25.21 3.25
C ALA A 82 10.17 25.60 2.20
N GLN A 83 9.77 26.17 1.05
CA GLN A 83 10.72 26.68 0.06
C GLN A 83 11.32 28.02 0.48
N ALA A 84 10.59 28.81 1.28
CA ALA A 84 11.01 30.12 1.78
C ALA A 84 11.55 30.08 3.22
N ASP A 85 11.20 29.05 3.99
CA ASP A 85 11.64 28.86 5.38
C ASP A 85 12.39 27.53 5.54
N ALA A 86 13.71 27.63 5.73
CA ALA A 86 14.59 26.47 5.89
C ALA A 86 14.32 25.68 7.18
N GLN A 87 13.90 26.34 8.28
CA GLN A 87 13.54 25.64 9.52
C GLN A 87 12.26 24.84 9.33
N LEU A 88 11.27 25.42 8.64
CA LEU A 88 10.07 24.69 8.25
C LEU A 88 10.37 23.52 7.30
N GLY A 89 11.33 23.69 6.39
CA GLY A 89 11.85 22.61 5.53
C GLY A 89 12.39 21.43 6.33
N LEU A 90 13.20 21.67 7.36
CA LEU A 90 13.71 20.62 8.25
C LEU A 90 12.59 19.91 9.02
N LEU A 91 11.60 20.66 9.52
CA LEU A 91 10.43 20.09 10.20
C LEU A 91 9.59 19.23 9.23
N ARG A 92 9.42 19.68 8.00
CA ARG A 92 8.70 18.94 6.96
C ARG A 92 9.37 17.61 6.60
N GLU A 93 10.71 17.56 6.54
CA GLU A 93 11.42 16.29 6.31
C GLU A 93 11.33 15.35 7.52
N ARG A 94 11.37 15.87 8.76
CA ARG A 94 11.09 15.05 9.95
C ARG A 94 9.67 14.49 9.92
N LEU A 95 8.70 15.30 9.50
CA LEU A 95 7.31 14.89 9.36
C LEU A 95 7.14 13.80 8.28
N LYS A 96 7.84 13.90 7.15
CA LYS A 96 7.91 12.83 6.14
C LYS A 96 8.44 11.53 6.74
N GLY A 97 9.49 11.60 7.56
CA GLY A 97 10.01 10.43 8.27
C GLY A 97 8.98 9.79 9.20
N LEU A 98 8.21 10.61 9.92
CA LEU A 98 7.14 10.14 10.80
C LEU A 98 5.97 9.52 10.03
N GLU A 99 5.57 10.12 8.90
CA GLU A 99 4.56 9.53 8.00
C GLU A 99 4.99 8.15 7.51
N LEU A 100 6.23 8.00 7.05
CA LEU A 100 6.75 6.71 6.58
C LEU A 100 6.79 5.66 7.71
N GLN A 101 7.15 6.05 8.93
CA GLN A 101 7.10 5.17 10.09
C GLN A 101 5.67 4.74 10.41
N ALA A 102 4.69 5.65 10.29
CA ALA A 102 3.29 5.33 10.49
C ALA A 102 2.74 4.38 9.40
N GLU A 103 3.13 4.55 8.14
CA GLU A 103 2.81 3.64 7.04
C GLU A 103 3.40 2.25 7.27
N LYS A 104 4.68 2.18 7.67
CA LYS A 104 5.33 0.91 8.02
C LYS A 104 4.60 0.19 9.15
N ALA A 105 4.23 0.91 10.22
CA ALA A 105 3.48 0.33 11.34
C ALA A 105 2.09 -0.20 10.91
N LEU A 106 1.45 0.43 9.93
CA LEU A 106 0.21 -0.09 9.35
C LEU A 106 0.46 -1.40 8.59
N LEU A 107 1.48 -1.44 7.72
CA LEU A 107 1.84 -2.64 6.99
C LEU A 107 2.17 -3.81 7.94
N GLU A 108 2.93 -3.57 9.02
CA GLU A 108 3.22 -4.59 10.03
C GLU A 108 1.94 -5.13 10.71
N ARG A 109 0.97 -4.26 11.03
CA ARG A 109 -0.34 -4.68 11.59
C ARG A 109 -1.15 -5.50 10.61
N LEU A 110 -1.20 -5.09 9.33
CA LEU A 110 -1.89 -5.83 8.27
C LEU A 110 -1.26 -7.21 8.07
N GLN A 111 0.07 -7.29 8.07
CA GLN A 111 0.80 -8.54 7.99
C GLN A 111 0.45 -9.48 9.15
N GLU A 112 0.52 -8.99 10.41
CA GLU A 112 0.23 -9.82 11.58
C GLU A 112 -1.22 -10.34 11.54
N HIS A 113 -2.16 -9.48 11.11
CA HIS A 113 -3.56 -9.88 10.95
C HIS A 113 -3.76 -10.97 9.89
N ALA A 114 -3.01 -10.90 8.78
CA ALA A 114 -3.09 -11.85 7.67
C ALA A 114 -2.12 -13.03 7.77
N ARG A 115 -1.36 -13.13 8.86
CA ARG A 115 -0.27 -14.12 9.03
C ARG A 115 -0.78 -15.56 9.03
N GLN A 116 -1.97 -15.78 9.59
CA GLN A 116 -2.58 -17.11 9.70
C GLN A 116 -3.37 -17.51 8.46
N TRP A 117 -3.50 -16.63 7.46
CA TRP A 117 -4.22 -16.94 6.24
C TRP A 117 -3.34 -17.80 5.34
N SER A 118 -3.80 -19.03 5.10
CA SER A 118 -3.14 -19.97 4.20
C SER A 118 -3.48 -19.68 2.75
N ALA A 119 -2.56 -20.08 1.87
CA ALA A 119 -2.88 -20.24 0.45
C ALA A 119 -4.01 -21.27 0.32
N ASP A 120 -4.93 -21.04 -0.62
CA ASP A 120 -5.96 -22.02 -0.94
C ASP A 120 -5.99 -22.22 -2.45
N SER A 121 -5.46 -23.36 -2.88
CA SER A 121 -5.36 -23.73 -4.30
C SER A 121 -6.71 -23.97 -4.97
N HIS A 122 -7.80 -24.04 -4.20
CA HIS A 122 -9.16 -24.27 -4.70
C HIS A 122 -10.03 -23.01 -4.69
N ALA A 123 -9.54 -21.90 -4.13
CA ALA A 123 -10.27 -20.65 -4.12
C ALA A 123 -10.32 -20.03 -5.53
N PRO A 124 -11.42 -19.35 -5.88
CA PRO A 124 -11.49 -18.61 -7.13
C PRO A 124 -10.32 -17.62 -7.23
N THR A 125 -9.82 -17.44 -8.45
CA THR A 125 -8.75 -16.47 -8.80
C THR A 125 -9.29 -15.04 -8.76
N ASP A 126 -9.92 -14.68 -7.65
CA ASP A 126 -10.37 -13.32 -7.41
C ASP A 126 -9.16 -12.43 -7.13
N ASP A 127 -9.32 -11.15 -7.45
CA ASP A 127 -8.24 -10.17 -7.45
C ASP A 127 -8.28 -9.31 -6.19
N TRP A 128 -7.27 -9.48 -5.32
CA TRP A 128 -7.11 -8.69 -4.11
C TRP A 128 -7.07 -7.18 -4.37
N LEU A 129 -6.41 -6.76 -5.46
CA LEU A 129 -6.32 -5.34 -5.82
C LEU A 129 -7.70 -4.81 -6.16
N ALA A 130 -8.47 -5.50 -7.02
CA ALA A 130 -9.83 -5.09 -7.33
C ALA A 130 -10.73 -5.07 -6.09
N ARG A 131 -10.54 -6.02 -5.15
CA ARG A 131 -11.35 -6.08 -3.94
C ARG A 131 -11.06 -4.94 -2.98
N LEU A 132 -9.81 -4.51 -2.83
CA LEU A 132 -9.40 -3.48 -1.86
C LEU A 132 -9.32 -2.07 -2.46
N ALA A 133 -9.21 -1.94 -3.78
CA ALA A 133 -9.21 -0.67 -4.46
C ALA A 133 -10.60 -0.02 -4.42
N PRO A 134 -10.69 1.32 -4.24
CA PRO A 134 -11.97 2.02 -4.31
C PRO A 134 -12.58 1.88 -5.71
N ASP A 135 -13.91 1.79 -5.80
CA ASP A 135 -14.65 1.53 -7.05
C ASP A 135 -14.25 2.47 -8.20
N GLN A 136 -13.92 3.73 -7.87
CA GLN A 136 -13.50 4.77 -8.81
C GLN A 136 -12.18 4.45 -9.53
N THR A 137 -11.38 3.53 -9.00
CA THR A 137 -10.05 3.18 -9.52
C THR A 137 -10.03 1.90 -10.36
N HIS A 138 -11.15 1.18 -10.47
CA HIS A 138 -11.20 -0.12 -11.14
C HIS A 138 -10.92 -0.01 -12.66
N HIS A 139 -11.23 1.13 -13.26
CA HIS A 139 -10.95 1.44 -14.67
C HIS A 139 -9.72 2.35 -14.85
N ASN A 140 -8.93 2.56 -13.80
CA ASN A 140 -7.79 3.46 -13.84
C ASN A 140 -6.51 2.69 -14.21
N ASP A 141 -5.74 3.23 -15.14
CA ASP A 141 -4.49 2.64 -15.64
C ASP A 141 -3.45 2.41 -14.52
N ALA A 142 -3.46 3.23 -13.46
CA ALA A 142 -2.58 3.05 -12.31
C ALA A 142 -2.83 1.72 -11.58
N LEU A 143 -4.08 1.27 -11.48
CA LEU A 143 -4.39 -0.02 -10.84
C LEU A 143 -3.86 -1.17 -11.70
N VAL A 144 -3.95 -1.04 -13.03
CA VAL A 144 -3.39 -2.00 -13.98
C VAL A 144 -1.87 -2.01 -13.91
N GLN A 145 -1.22 -0.84 -13.89
CA GLN A 145 0.23 -0.71 -13.74
C GLN A 145 0.73 -1.35 -12.45
N LEU A 146 0.04 -1.13 -11.33
CA LEU A 146 0.38 -1.75 -10.05
C LEU A 146 0.26 -3.28 -10.12
N ARG A 147 -0.80 -3.79 -10.76
CA ARG A 147 -1.00 -5.24 -10.98
C ARG A 147 0.13 -5.85 -11.81
N VAL A 148 0.49 -5.21 -12.92
CA VAL A 148 1.57 -5.66 -13.83
C VAL A 148 2.92 -5.64 -13.12
N ALA A 149 3.22 -4.59 -12.36
CA ALA A 149 4.46 -4.48 -11.61
C ALA A 149 4.55 -5.56 -10.51
N ALA A 150 3.44 -5.87 -9.84
CA ALA A 150 3.38 -6.93 -8.83
C ALA A 150 3.58 -8.33 -9.44
N ALA A 151 2.94 -8.63 -10.57
CA ALA A 151 3.14 -9.90 -11.29
C ALA A 151 4.60 -10.06 -11.76
N ALA A 152 5.18 -9.01 -12.34
CA ALA A 152 6.58 -9.05 -12.76
C ALA A 152 7.57 -9.19 -11.59
N LEU A 153 7.21 -8.71 -10.40
CA LEU A 153 7.99 -8.94 -9.18
C LEU A 153 7.93 -10.42 -8.75
N GLN A 154 6.74 -11.03 -8.78
CA GLN A 154 6.54 -12.45 -8.46
C GLN A 154 7.32 -13.36 -9.42
N ASP A 155 7.22 -13.13 -10.73
CA ASP A 155 7.94 -13.91 -11.75
C ASP A 155 9.46 -13.86 -11.54
N ALA A 156 9.99 -12.70 -11.11
CA ALA A 156 11.41 -12.54 -10.81
C ALA A 156 11.84 -13.25 -9.52
N GLU A 157 10.94 -13.45 -8.56
CA GLU A 157 11.21 -14.21 -7.34
C GLU A 157 11.11 -15.73 -7.54
N ASP A 158 10.23 -16.19 -8.42
CA ASP A 158 10.02 -17.62 -8.71
C ASP A 158 11.07 -18.19 -9.68
N GLY A 159 11.67 -17.34 -10.51
CA GLY A 159 12.73 -17.70 -11.46
C GLY A 159 14.16 -17.62 -10.91
N ALA A 160 14.35 -17.19 -9.66
CA ALA A 160 15.65 -17.01 -8.99
C ALA A 160 16.00 -18.15 -8.03
#